data_AF-K8A396-F1
#
_entry.id   AF-K8A396-F1
#
_cell.length_a   1.000
_cell.length_b   1.000
_cell.length_c   1.000
_cell.angle_alpha   90.00
_cell.angle_beta   90.00
_cell.angle_gamma   90.00
#
_symmetry.space_group_name_H-M   'P 1'
#
loop_
_entity.id
_entity.type
_entity.pdbx_description
1 polymer ?
#
loop_
_entity_poly.entity_id
_entity_poly.type
_entity_poly.pdbx_seq_one_letter_code
_entity_poly.pdbx_strand_id
1 'polypeptide(L)'
;MEMESARHLTSGKIRVAKLLYKNPLDYQKTYIHNAPWFPFGFQSAHTAVSPDGDIWFLPTEYSDNFASSPLRLQHLFMHEMMHVWQYQHGYQVKLRGLFSWAVSYFYTPERNRPLKTYAMEQQACIVADC
;
A
#
# COMPACT_ATOMS: atom_id res chain seq x y z
N MET A 1 18.08 15.25 12.27
CA MET A 1 18.61 13.88 12.14
C MET A 1 17.44 12.98 12.48
N GLU A 2 16.62 12.67 11.47
CA GLU A 2 15.35 11.98 11.67
C GLU A 2 15.61 10.50 11.91
N MET A 3 14.96 9.96 12.95
CA MET A 3 15.06 8.56 13.33
C MET A 3 14.35 7.71 12.27
N GLU A 4 15.13 7.11 11.38
CA GLU A 4 14.66 6.02 10.54
C GLU A 4 14.27 4.86 11.46
N SER A 5 12.96 4.63 11.58
CA SER A 5 12.40 3.50 12.31
C SER A 5 11.73 2.60 11.29
N ALA A 6 12.36 1.47 11.01
CA ALA A 6 11.83 0.41 10.16
C ALA A 6 11.33 -0.74 11.03
N ARG A 7 10.13 -1.24 10.76
CA ARG A 7 9.58 -2.42 11.44
C ARG A 7 9.13 -3.47 10.46
N HIS A 8 9.29 -4.74 10.82
CA HIS A 8 8.68 -5.82 10.08
C HIS A 8 7.16 -5.73 10.09
N LEU A 9 6.58 -6.17 8.99
CA LEU A 9 5.16 -6.45 8.91
C LEU A 9 4.85 -7.66 9.79
N THR A 10 4.28 -7.42 10.97
CA THR A 10 3.92 -8.53 11.88
C THR A 10 2.69 -9.27 11.35
N SER A 11 2.74 -10.60 11.45
CA SER A 11 1.66 -11.50 10.99
C SER A 11 0.34 -11.32 11.76
N GLY A 12 0.39 -10.62 12.90
CA GLY A 12 -0.76 -10.30 13.73
C GLY A 12 -1.60 -9.17 13.13
N LYS A 13 -2.79 -9.54 12.62
CA LYS A 13 -3.89 -8.65 12.20
C LYS A 13 -3.85 -8.08 10.78
N ILE A 14 -3.56 -8.91 9.77
CA ILE A 14 -4.08 -8.66 8.42
C ILE A 14 -4.86 -9.87 7.91
N ARG A 15 -5.94 -10.20 8.64
CA ARG A 15 -6.88 -11.26 8.23
C ARG A 15 -7.61 -10.89 6.93
N VAL A 16 -7.70 -9.59 6.61
CA VAL A 16 -8.30 -9.03 5.39
C VAL A 16 -7.43 -9.29 4.15
N ALA A 17 -6.12 -9.05 4.23
CA ALA A 17 -5.18 -9.32 3.13
C ALA A 17 -5.18 -10.80 2.69
N LYS A 18 -5.28 -11.74 3.65
CA LYS A 18 -5.31 -13.17 3.35
C LYS A 18 -6.52 -13.61 2.54
N LEU A 19 -7.63 -12.86 2.57
CA LEU A 19 -8.84 -13.17 1.80
C LEU A 19 -8.76 -12.63 0.37
N LEU A 20 -7.94 -11.61 0.13
CA LEU A 20 -7.85 -10.91 -1.15
C LEU A 20 -6.75 -11.50 -2.06
N TYR A 21 -5.72 -12.10 -1.47
CA TYR A 21 -4.58 -12.64 -2.21
C TYR A 21 -4.68 -14.16 -2.37
N LYS A 22 -4.88 -14.65 -3.60
CA LYS A 22 -4.86 -16.08 -3.95
C LYS A 22 -3.56 -16.78 -3.55
N ASN A 23 -2.46 -16.02 -3.47
CA ASN A 23 -1.17 -16.45 -2.95
C ASN A 23 -0.81 -15.60 -1.73
N PRO A 24 -0.38 -16.21 -0.61
CA PRO A 24 -0.06 -15.47 0.59
C PRO A 24 1.14 -14.55 0.35
N LEU A 25 1.03 -13.33 0.84
CA LEU A 25 2.12 -12.36 0.91
C LEU A 25 3.16 -12.87 1.92
N ASP A 26 4.44 -12.79 1.58
CA ASP A 26 5.52 -13.10 2.52
C ASP A 26 5.78 -11.87 3.39
N TYR A 27 5.05 -11.79 4.51
CA TYR A 27 5.10 -10.66 5.44
C TYR A 27 6.50 -10.42 6.03
N GLN A 28 7.36 -11.44 6.07
CA GLN A 28 8.71 -11.28 6.63
C GLN A 28 9.67 -10.53 5.70
N LYS A 29 9.34 -10.44 4.41
CA LYS A 29 10.15 -9.76 3.39
C LYS A 29 9.82 -8.28 3.20
N THR A 30 8.93 -7.72 4.01
CA THR A 30 8.46 -6.34 3.88
C THR A 30 8.65 -5.59 5.18
N TYR A 31 9.28 -4.42 5.06
CA TYR A 31 9.41 -3.43 6.12
C TYR A 31 8.43 -2.28 5.92
N ILE A 32 8.03 -1.68 7.05
CA ILE A 32 7.31 -0.42 7.07
C ILE A 32 8.27 0.61 7.66
N HIS A 33 8.54 1.65 6.88
CA HIS A 33 9.44 2.75 7.22
C HIS A 33 8.65 3.98 7.65
N ASN A 34 9.08 4.59 8.74
CA ASN A 34 8.65 5.92 9.18
C ASN A 34 9.61 6.99 8.62
N ALA A 35 9.69 7.06 7.28
CA ALA A 35 10.59 7.97 6.58
C ALA A 35 10.10 8.22 5.14
N PRO A 36 10.37 9.41 4.57
CA PRO A 36 10.16 9.65 3.15
C PRO A 36 11.11 8.77 2.31
N TRP A 37 10.60 8.20 1.23
CA TRP A 37 11.45 7.51 0.23
C TRP A 37 12.15 8.50 -0.70
N PHE A 38 11.45 9.57 -1.11
CA PHE A 38 12.03 10.55 -2.03
C PHE A 38 12.91 11.56 -1.30
N PRO A 39 14.12 11.85 -1.82
CA PRO A 39 14.95 12.91 -1.26
C PRO A 39 14.31 14.29 -1.51
N PHE A 40 14.75 15.29 -0.74
CA PHE A 40 14.34 16.70 -0.89
C PHE A 40 12.84 16.98 -0.69
N GLY A 41 12.10 16.10 -0.03
CA GLY A 41 10.69 16.35 0.29
C GLY A 41 9.75 16.25 -0.91
N PHE A 42 10.13 15.53 -1.97
CA PHE A 42 9.25 15.32 -3.13
C PHE A 42 8.10 14.34 -2.87
N GLN A 43 8.11 13.63 -1.74
CA GLN A 43 6.99 12.80 -1.34
C GLN A 43 5.85 13.70 -0.82
N SER A 44 4.71 13.62 -1.48
CA SER A 44 3.55 14.47 -1.17
C SER A 44 2.90 14.08 0.16
N ALA A 45 2.36 15.06 0.88
CA ALA A 45 1.56 14.80 2.07
C ALA A 45 0.39 13.84 1.75
N HIS A 46 -0.04 13.06 2.74
CA HIS A 46 -1.12 12.07 2.59
C HIS A 46 -0.82 10.91 1.62
N THR A 47 0.46 10.63 1.36
CA THR A 47 0.88 9.52 0.51
C THR A 47 1.84 8.57 1.23
N ALA A 48 1.82 7.33 0.78
CA ALA A 48 2.83 6.32 1.02
C ALA A 48 3.30 5.78 -0.33
N VAL A 49 4.45 5.12 -0.36
CA VAL A 49 4.96 4.48 -1.58
C VAL A 49 5.60 3.14 -1.26
N SER A 50 5.53 2.20 -2.21
CA SER A 50 6.11 0.86 -2.06
C SER A 50 6.88 0.39 -3.32
N PRO A 51 8.04 1.03 -3.60
CA PRO A 51 8.74 0.85 -4.87
C PRO A 51 9.55 -0.45 -4.98
N ASP A 52 9.94 -1.02 -3.85
CA ASP A 52 10.95 -2.07 -3.72
C ASP A 52 10.49 -3.24 -2.84
N GLY A 53 9.20 -3.31 -2.54
CA GLY A 53 8.61 -4.33 -1.68
C GLY A 53 8.54 -3.97 -0.20
N ASP A 54 9.11 -2.82 0.17
CA ASP A 54 8.88 -2.15 1.46
C ASP A 54 7.83 -1.04 1.31
N ILE A 55 7.31 -0.54 2.44
CA ILE A 55 6.33 0.54 2.47
C ILE A 55 6.92 1.75 3.19
N TRP A 56 6.91 2.90 2.53
CA TRP A 56 7.49 4.14 3.01
C TRP A 56 6.42 5.17 3.30
N PHE A 57 6.13 5.37 4.58
CA PHE A 57 5.20 6.39 5.05
C PHE A 57 5.95 7.68 5.40
N LEU A 58 5.38 8.82 5.00
CA LEU A 58 5.75 10.07 5.64
C LEU A 58 5.47 9.99 7.15
N PRO A 59 6.25 10.67 8.01
CA PRO A 59 6.00 10.65 9.44
C PRO A 59 4.60 11.09 9.89
N THR A 60 3.95 11.93 9.09
CA THR A 60 2.56 12.37 9.33
C THR A 60 1.51 11.30 8.98
N GLU A 61 1.91 10.26 8.25
CA GLU A 61 1.06 9.18 7.71
C GLU A 61 1.40 7.81 8.32
N TYR A 62 2.48 7.73 9.08
CA TYR A 62 2.93 6.52 9.75
C TYR A 62 2.04 6.19 10.96
N SER A 63 1.85 4.89 11.22
CA SER A 63 1.17 4.39 12.41
C SER A 63 1.79 3.08 12.89
N ASP A 64 1.95 2.96 14.21
CA ASP A 64 2.36 1.71 14.84
C ASP A 64 1.28 0.63 14.74
N ASN A 65 0.01 1.03 14.56
CA ASN A 65 -1.12 0.12 14.42
C ASN A 65 -2.15 0.66 13.42
N PHE A 66 -1.94 0.37 12.13
CA PHE A 66 -2.85 0.74 11.05
C PHE A 66 -4.27 0.21 11.27
N ALA A 67 -4.45 -0.99 11.83
CA ALA A 67 -5.77 -1.59 12.08
C ALA A 67 -6.62 -0.82 13.10
N SER A 68 -6.03 0.06 13.91
CA SER A 68 -6.74 0.95 14.84
C SER A 68 -6.61 2.42 14.47
N SER A 69 -6.10 2.73 13.28
CA SER A 69 -5.94 4.09 12.75
C SER A 69 -7.22 4.56 12.06
N PRO A 70 -7.35 5.87 11.73
CA PRO A 70 -8.46 6.35 10.91
C PRO A 70 -8.61 5.56 9.60
N LEU A 71 -9.85 5.45 9.10
CA LEU A 71 -10.18 4.66 7.91
C LEU A 71 -9.30 5.02 6.69
N ARG A 72 -8.94 6.30 6.53
CA ARG A 72 -8.03 6.75 5.48
C ARG A 72 -6.65 6.08 5.55
N LEU A 73 -6.07 5.95 6.75
CA LEU A 73 -4.77 5.30 6.94
C LEU A 73 -4.86 3.78 6.81
N GLN A 74 -5.98 3.18 7.22
CA GLN A 74 -6.26 1.78 6.94
C GLN A 74 -6.31 1.52 5.43
N HIS A 75 -7.02 2.38 4.71
CA HIS A 75 -7.18 2.30 3.25
C HIS A 75 -5.84 2.46 2.54
N LEU A 76 -5.07 3.51 2.90
CA LEU A 76 -3.72 3.75 2.36
C LEU A 76 -2.80 2.56 2.62
N PHE A 77 -2.80 2.00 3.83
CA PHE A 77 -2.00 0.83 4.16
C PHE A 77 -2.40 -0.40 3.33
N MET A 78 -3.69 -0.66 3.15
CA MET A 78 -4.17 -1.78 2.33
C MET A 78 -3.83 -1.60 0.84
N HIS A 79 -3.83 -0.37 0.36
CA HIS A 79 -3.41 -0.02 -1.01
C HIS A 79 -1.94 -0.35 -1.24
N GLU A 80 -1.04 0.14 -0.39
CA GLU A 80 0.40 -0.16 -0.48
C GLU A 80 0.70 -1.66 -0.31
N MET A 81 -0.07 -2.35 0.52
CA MET A 81 0.03 -3.80 0.66
C MET A 81 -0.28 -4.56 -0.64
N MET A 82 -1.13 -4.03 -1.52
CA MET A 82 -1.35 -4.61 -2.84
C MET A 82 -0.15 -4.40 -3.77
N HIS A 83 0.52 -3.25 -3.68
CA HIS A 83 1.74 -3.01 -4.43
C HIS A 83 2.89 -3.91 -3.96
N VAL A 84 3.03 -4.13 -2.65
CA VAL A 84 3.96 -5.13 -2.12
C VAL A 84 3.65 -6.52 -2.68
N TRP A 85 2.37 -6.92 -2.73
CA TRP A 85 1.98 -8.19 -3.34
C TRP A 85 2.38 -8.26 -4.82
N GLN A 86 2.12 -7.20 -5.59
CA GLN A 86 2.51 -7.09 -7.00
C GLN A 86 4.03 -7.23 -7.14
N TYR A 87 4.81 -6.53 -6.33
CA TYR A 87 6.27 -6.62 -6.32
C TYR A 87 6.74 -8.06 -6.05
N GLN A 88 6.24 -8.71 -5.01
CA GLN A 88 6.60 -10.09 -4.66
C GLN A 88 6.22 -11.11 -5.75
N HIS A 89 5.27 -10.78 -6.64
CA HIS A 89 4.85 -11.62 -7.76
C HIS A 89 5.48 -11.22 -9.11
N GLY A 90 6.51 -10.37 -9.09
CA GLY A 90 7.31 -10.01 -10.27
C GLY A 90 6.69 -8.94 -11.16
N TYR A 91 5.67 -8.23 -10.68
CA TYR A 91 5.14 -7.07 -11.38
C TYR A 91 6.09 -5.88 -11.23
N GLN A 92 6.30 -5.14 -12.32
CA GLN A 92 7.03 -3.87 -12.27
C GLN A 92 6.16 -2.79 -11.65
N VAL A 93 6.15 -2.69 -10.32
CA VAL A 93 5.49 -1.60 -9.60
C VAL A 93 6.16 -0.30 -10.02
N LYS A 94 5.46 0.50 -10.83
CA LYS A 94 5.98 1.80 -11.25
C LYS A 94 5.82 2.75 -10.07
N LEU A 95 6.88 3.47 -9.72
CA LEU A 95 6.87 4.61 -8.79
C LEU A 95 5.90 5.69 -9.26
N ARG A 96 4.61 5.48 -9.04
CA ARG A 96 3.59 6.52 -9.19
C ARG A 96 3.26 7.00 -7.79
N GLY A 97 4.10 7.90 -7.26
CA GLY A 97 3.76 8.76 -6.12
C GLY A 97 2.66 9.79 -6.45
N LEU A 98 1.70 9.37 -7.27
CA LEU A 98 0.69 10.16 -7.95
C LEU A 98 -0.49 9.20 -7.97
N PHE A 99 -1.50 9.31 -7.11
CA PHE A 99 -2.36 10.47 -7.08
C PHE A 99 -3.04 10.60 -5.73
N SER A 100 -3.16 11.87 -5.30
CA SER A 100 -4.25 12.39 -4.49
C SER A 100 -5.50 11.53 -4.65
N TRP A 101 -6.07 11.08 -3.53
CA TRP A 101 -7.43 10.58 -3.26
C TRP A 101 -8.60 11.09 -4.15
N ALA A 102 -8.35 12.00 -5.08
CA ALA A 102 -9.25 12.66 -6.01
C ALA A 102 -9.21 12.11 -7.47
N VAL A 103 -8.23 11.31 -7.90
CA VAL A 103 -8.20 10.86 -9.32
C VAL A 103 -8.96 9.53 -9.48
N SER A 104 -10.26 9.70 -9.72
CA SER A 104 -11.20 8.75 -10.31
C SER A 104 -11.59 7.54 -9.48
N TYR A 105 -12.48 7.81 -8.52
CA TYR A 105 -13.57 6.91 -8.08
C TYR A 105 -14.55 6.50 -9.21
N PHE A 106 -14.22 6.73 -10.48
CA PHE A 106 -15.01 6.26 -11.62
C PHE A 106 -14.50 4.91 -12.08
N TYR A 107 -14.64 3.92 -11.21
CA TYR A 107 -14.65 2.54 -11.63
C TYR A 107 -15.97 1.95 -11.18
N THR A 108 -16.81 1.53 -12.14
CA THR A 108 -17.96 0.68 -11.86
C THR A 108 -17.44 -0.76 -11.80
N PRO A 109 -17.45 -1.43 -10.64
CA PRO A 109 -17.11 -2.84 -10.55
C PRO A 109 -18.03 -3.65 -11.45
N GLU A 110 -17.56 -4.00 -12.64
CA GLU A 110 -18.22 -4.99 -13.46
C GLU A 110 -18.15 -6.32 -12.71
N ARG A 111 -19.32 -6.83 -12.33
CA ARG A 111 -19.52 -7.94 -11.38
C ARG A 111 -18.76 -9.23 -11.72
N ASN A 112 -18.18 -9.34 -12.91
CA ASN A 112 -17.47 -10.53 -13.42
C ASN A 112 -16.10 -10.24 -14.05
N ARG A 113 -15.57 -9.01 -13.95
CA ARG A 113 -14.28 -8.68 -14.56
C ARG A 113 -13.12 -9.06 -13.63
N PRO A 114 -12.17 -9.94 -14.05
CA PRO A 114 -11.08 -10.39 -13.19
C PRO A 114 -10.15 -9.26 -12.75
N LEU A 115 -9.70 -9.26 -11.48
CA LEU A 115 -8.81 -8.23 -10.90
C LEU A 115 -7.58 -7.95 -11.77
N LYS A 116 -6.96 -9.00 -12.34
CA LYS A 116 -5.78 -8.90 -13.23
C LYS A 116 -5.98 -8.04 -14.48
N THR A 117 -7.22 -7.69 -14.84
CA THR A 117 -7.54 -6.91 -16.04
C THR A 117 -7.63 -5.41 -15.78
N TYR A 118 -7.50 -4.96 -14.53
CA TYR A 118 -7.39 -3.53 -14.18
C TYR A 118 -5.94 -3.08 -14.15
N ALA A 119 -5.71 -1.77 -14.27
CA ALA A 119 -4.40 -1.18 -14.01
C ALA A 119 -3.97 -1.45 -12.55
N MET A 120 -2.66 -1.51 -12.28
CA MET A 120 -2.14 -1.87 -10.95
C MET A 120 -2.70 -1.02 -9.81
N GLU A 121 -2.78 0.30 -10.02
CA GLU A 121 -3.42 1.25 -9.09
C GLU A 121 -4.89 0.93 -8.81
N GLN A 122 -5.63 0.56 -9.86
CA GLN A 122 -7.05 0.20 -9.72
C GLN A 122 -7.21 -1.12 -8.96
N GLN A 123 -6.30 -2.08 -9.16
CA GLN A 123 -6.31 -3.30 -8.37
C GLN A 123 -6.08 -2.99 -6.88
N ALA A 124 -5.14 -2.09 -6.58
CA ALA A 124 -4.86 -1.63 -5.22
C ALA A 124 -6.05 -0.91 -4.59
N CYS A 125 -6.70 0.03 -5.29
CA CYS A 125 -7.92 0.66 -4.81
C CYS A 125 -9.06 -0.34 -4.57
N ILE A 126 -9.33 -1.24 -5.52
CA ILE A 126 -10.40 -2.25 -5.38
C ILE A 126 -10.17 -3.13 -4.14
N VAL A 127 -8.93 -3.56 -3.91
CA VAL A 127 -8.54 -4.37 -2.75
C VAL A 127 -8.67 -3.59 -1.45
N ALA A 128 -8.37 -2.30 -1.48
CA ALA A 128 -8.31 -1.47 -0.29
C ALA A 128 -9.71 -0.95 0.11
N ASP A 129 -10.65 -0.82 -0.84
CA ASP A 129 -12.07 -0.52 -0.61
C ASP A 129 -12.90 -1.75 -0.11
N CYS A 130 -12.33 -2.98 -0.11
CA CYS A 130 -13.02 -4.23 0.26
C CYS A 130 -13.06 -4.54 1.76
#